data_AF-A0A7V9V1L7-F1
#
_entry.id   AF-A0A7V9V1L7-F1
#
_cell.length_a   1.000
_cell.length_b   1.000
_cell.length_c   1.000
_cell.angle_alpha   90.00
_cell.angle_beta   90.00
_cell.angle_gamma   90.00
#
_symmetry.space_group_name_H-M   'P 1'
#
loop_
_entity.id
_entity.type
_entity.pdbx_description
1 polymer ?
#
loop_
_entity_poly.entity_id
_entity_poly.type
_entity_poly.pdbx_seq_one_letter_code
_entity_poly.pdbx_strand_id
1 'polypeptide(L)'
;MSDQLELNLGSPRVLVRRSDPSTPREAAFSQSRRGAHLGRVPLAYASGEEITDVEAAHRSGLDRIETTRRASELRNAVLIEPVRLEDGQLKTDVLPTGRRGMVCRITASGREALQS
;
A
#
# COMPACT_ATOMS: atom_id res chain seq x y z
N MET A 1 16.63 57.77 9.96
CA MET A 1 15.60 57.54 8.92
C MET A 1 16.13 56.42 8.04
N SER A 2 15.59 55.22 7.92
CA SER A 2 14.58 54.45 8.65
C SER A 2 14.81 53.00 8.18
N ASP A 3 14.64 52.05 9.08
CA ASP A 3 14.53 50.61 8.82
C ASP A 3 13.62 50.25 7.64
N GLN A 4 13.89 49.14 6.95
CA GLN A 4 12.87 48.12 6.62
C GLN A 4 13.49 46.71 6.50
N LEU A 5 13.30 45.91 7.55
CA LEU A 5 12.98 44.49 7.49
C LEU A 5 11.67 44.31 6.72
N GLU A 6 11.54 43.30 5.83
CA GLU A 6 10.30 42.57 5.49
C GLU A 6 10.67 41.39 4.56
N LEU A 7 10.00 40.25 4.47
CA LEU A 7 9.23 39.39 5.37
C LEU A 7 9.02 38.09 4.57
N ASN A 8 9.12 36.96 5.25
CA ASN A 8 8.91 35.63 4.70
C ASN A 8 7.41 35.41 4.43
N LEU A 9 6.99 35.18 3.19
CA LEU A 9 5.67 34.62 2.89
C LEU A 9 5.77 33.61 1.74
N GLY A 10 5.60 32.34 2.13
CA GLY A 10 5.75 31.16 1.31
C GLY A 10 4.91 31.18 0.02
N SER A 11 5.53 30.63 -1.02
CA SER A 11 4.88 30.41 -2.31
C SER A 11 3.54 29.71 -2.13
N PRO A 12 2.48 30.19 -2.80
CA PRO A 12 1.14 29.68 -2.61
C PRO A 12 1.06 28.20 -2.99
N ARG A 13 0.52 27.38 -2.07
CA ARG A 13 -0.02 26.06 -2.38
C ARG A 13 -1.05 26.24 -3.49
N VAL A 14 -0.66 25.91 -4.71
CA VAL A 14 -1.55 25.93 -5.87
C VAL A 14 -2.66 24.90 -5.61
N LEU A 15 -3.85 25.41 -5.30
CA LEU A 15 -5.09 24.66 -5.35
C LEU A 15 -5.27 24.10 -6.75
N VAL A 16 -5.47 22.79 -6.81
CA VAL A 16 -5.79 22.00 -8.00
C VAL A 16 -7.02 22.58 -8.69
N ARG A 17 -6.82 23.24 -9.83
CA ARG A 17 -7.91 23.50 -10.77
C ARG A 17 -8.07 22.28 -11.67
N ARG A 18 -9.14 21.52 -11.39
CA ARG A 18 -9.79 20.62 -12.35
C ARG A 18 -10.13 21.42 -13.60
N SER A 19 -9.36 21.25 -14.68
CA SER A 19 -9.76 21.38 -16.10
C SER A 19 -8.52 21.63 -16.95
N ASP A 20 -7.81 20.56 -17.31
CA ASP A 20 -6.83 20.59 -18.40
C ASP A 20 -7.01 19.31 -19.25
N PRO A 21 -7.36 19.41 -20.55
CA PRO A 21 -7.56 18.26 -21.44
C PRO A 21 -6.25 17.71 -22.01
N SER A 22 -5.11 18.05 -21.41
CA SER A 22 -3.76 17.62 -21.77
C SER A 22 -3.17 16.66 -20.74
N THR A 23 -4.00 15.80 -20.14
CA THR A 23 -3.49 14.67 -19.34
C THR A 23 -2.84 13.70 -20.32
N PRO A 24 -1.50 13.55 -20.34
CA PRO A 24 -0.84 12.68 -21.30
C PRO A 24 -1.36 11.26 -21.09
N ARG A 25 -1.52 10.49 -22.17
CA ARG A 25 -1.95 9.08 -22.13
C ARG A 25 -1.21 8.27 -21.05
N GLU A 26 0.03 8.63 -20.71
CA GLU A 26 0.81 8.07 -19.61
C GLU A 26 0.22 8.27 -18.21
N ALA A 27 -0.37 9.43 -17.91
CA ALA A 27 -0.99 9.68 -16.60
C ALA A 27 -2.27 8.85 -16.44
N ALA A 28 -3.10 8.75 -17.50
CA ALA A 28 -4.27 7.86 -17.53
C ALA A 28 -3.89 6.37 -17.53
N PHE A 29 -2.79 5.99 -18.18
CA PHE A 29 -2.22 4.64 -18.09
C PHE A 29 -1.67 4.35 -16.68
N SER A 30 -1.02 5.32 -16.04
CA SER A 30 -0.52 5.18 -14.67
C SER A 30 -1.67 5.09 -13.66
N GLN A 31 -2.79 5.77 -13.91
CA GLN A 31 -4.01 5.68 -13.11
C GLN A 31 -4.75 4.36 -13.34
N SER A 32 -4.82 3.88 -14.59
CA SER A 32 -5.43 2.59 -14.94
C SER A 32 -4.62 1.41 -14.41
N ARG A 33 -3.29 1.50 -14.46
CA ARG A 33 -2.39 0.55 -13.80
C ARG A 33 -2.46 0.68 -12.28
N ARG A 34 -2.48 1.89 -11.70
CA ARG A 34 -2.73 2.06 -10.26
C ARG A 34 -4.04 1.38 -9.85
N GLY A 35 -5.15 1.61 -10.55
CA GLY A 35 -6.42 0.89 -10.30
C GLY A 35 -6.30 -0.63 -10.39
N ALA A 36 -5.64 -1.14 -11.44
CA ALA A 36 -5.45 -2.57 -11.64
C ALA A 36 -4.40 -3.22 -10.71
N HIS A 37 -3.50 -2.44 -10.11
CA HIS A 37 -2.50 -2.88 -9.13
C HIS A 37 -3.01 -2.75 -7.70
N LEU A 38 -3.91 -1.79 -7.42
CA LEU A 38 -4.49 -1.52 -6.11
C LEU A 38 -5.27 -2.74 -5.56
N GLY A 39 -5.90 -3.54 -6.43
CA GLY A 39 -6.59 -4.77 -6.04
C GLY A 39 -5.69 -6.01 -5.89
N ARG A 40 -4.47 -6.03 -6.44
CA ARG A 40 -3.69 -7.28 -6.54
C ARG A 40 -3.09 -7.74 -5.22
N VAL A 41 -2.64 -6.81 -4.37
CA VAL A 41 -2.08 -7.17 -3.07
C VAL A 41 -3.16 -7.74 -2.14
N PRO A 42 -4.33 -7.08 -1.95
CA PRO A 42 -5.44 -7.68 -1.22
C PRO A 42 -5.86 -9.05 -1.76
N LEU A 43 -5.98 -9.19 -3.08
CA LEU A 43 -6.32 -10.48 -3.71
C LEU A 43 -5.25 -11.56 -3.45
N ALA A 44 -3.97 -11.19 -3.38
CA ALA A 44 -2.91 -12.12 -3.02
C ALA A 44 -3.11 -12.69 -1.60
N TYR A 45 -3.46 -11.84 -0.62
CA TYR A 45 -3.83 -12.29 0.73
C TYR A 45 -5.17 -13.01 0.78
N ALA A 46 -6.10 -12.73 -0.14
CA ALA A 46 -7.36 -13.49 -0.22
C ALA A 46 -7.15 -14.90 -0.77
N SER A 47 -6.19 -15.07 -1.67
CA SER A 47 -5.85 -16.36 -2.29
C SER A 47 -5.02 -17.29 -1.39
N GLY A 48 -4.50 -16.80 -0.27
CA GLY A 48 -3.66 -17.57 0.65
C GLY A 48 -4.14 -17.36 2.07
N GLU A 49 -4.38 -18.45 2.80
CA GLU A 49 -4.88 -18.34 4.18
C GLU A 49 -3.92 -17.56 5.07
N GLU A 50 -2.61 -17.83 4.98
CA GLU A 50 -1.59 -17.18 5.79
C GLU A 50 -0.29 -17.06 4.99
N ILE A 51 0.13 -15.85 4.64
CA ILE A 51 1.30 -15.61 3.77
C ILE A 51 2.12 -14.41 4.24
N THR A 52 3.40 -14.37 3.86
CA THR A 52 4.27 -13.21 4.05
C THR A 52 4.07 -12.14 2.98
N ASP A 53 4.51 -10.91 3.26
CA ASP A 53 4.52 -9.81 2.29
C ASP A 53 5.35 -10.15 1.03
N VAL A 54 6.37 -11.02 1.17
CA VAL A 54 7.18 -11.49 0.03
C VAL A 54 6.38 -12.43 -0.87
N GLU A 55 5.64 -13.37 -0.29
CA GLU A 55 4.76 -14.24 -1.07
C GLU A 55 3.61 -13.47 -1.71
N ALA A 56 3.06 -12.48 -0.99
CA ALA A 56 2.08 -11.56 -1.57
C ALA A 56 2.66 -10.79 -2.77
N ALA A 57 3.93 -10.39 -2.73
CA ALA A 57 4.60 -9.71 -3.83
C ALA A 57 4.74 -10.65 -5.05
N HIS A 58 5.18 -11.89 -4.80
CA HIS A 58 5.28 -12.91 -5.83
C HIS A 58 3.93 -13.21 -6.49
N ARG A 59 2.85 -13.34 -5.70
CA ARG A 59 1.50 -13.62 -6.22
C ARG A 59 0.88 -12.44 -6.95
N SER A 60 1.09 -11.22 -6.46
CA SER A 60 0.54 -10.00 -7.08
C SER A 60 1.32 -9.56 -8.33
N GLY A 61 2.52 -10.11 -8.54
CA GLY A 61 3.44 -9.71 -9.60
C GLY A 61 3.97 -8.28 -9.43
N LEU A 62 3.92 -7.75 -8.21
CA LEU A 62 4.42 -6.43 -7.86
C LEU A 62 5.82 -6.51 -7.25
N ASP A 63 6.53 -5.39 -7.27
CA ASP A 63 7.80 -5.31 -6.57
C ASP A 63 7.59 -5.42 -5.04
N ARG A 64 8.64 -5.89 -4.35
CA ARG A 64 8.59 -6.16 -2.91
C ARG A 64 8.39 -4.88 -2.09
N ILE A 65 8.93 -3.75 -2.53
CA ILE A 65 8.88 -2.49 -1.78
C ILE A 65 7.45 -1.94 -1.83
N GLU A 66 6.86 -1.87 -3.01
CA GLU A 66 5.48 -1.45 -3.20
C GLU A 66 4.53 -2.41 -2.47
N THR A 67 4.74 -3.72 -2.57
CA THR A 67 3.92 -4.69 -1.84
C THR A 67 4.00 -4.49 -0.33
N THR A 68 5.19 -4.26 0.23
CA THR A 68 5.36 -4.01 1.67
C THR A 68 4.67 -2.72 2.11
N ARG A 69 4.76 -1.67 1.30
CA ARG A 69 4.05 -0.40 1.53
C ARG A 69 2.54 -0.63 1.55
N ARG A 70 2.01 -1.35 0.55
CA ARG A 70 0.58 -1.69 0.47
C ARG A 70 0.13 -2.59 1.60
N ALA A 71 0.89 -3.62 1.95
CA ALA A 71 0.58 -4.48 3.08
C ALA A 71 0.50 -3.67 4.39
N SER A 72 1.36 -2.66 4.56
CA SER A 72 1.28 -1.75 5.70
C SER A 72 0.03 -0.87 5.68
N GLU A 73 -0.37 -0.33 4.52
CA GLU A 73 -1.65 0.39 4.35
C GLU A 73 -2.84 -0.52 4.69
N LEU A 74 -2.84 -1.78 4.23
CA LEU A 74 -3.90 -2.76 4.49
C LEU A 74 -3.98 -3.17 5.96
N ARG A 75 -2.83 -3.32 6.64
CA ARG A 75 -2.77 -3.56 8.09
C ARG A 75 -3.34 -2.39 8.88
N ASN A 76 -2.98 -1.16 8.52
CA ASN A 76 -3.51 0.04 9.17
C ASN A 76 -5.02 0.20 8.96
N ALA A 77 -5.54 -0.27 7.82
CA ALA A 77 -6.97 -0.31 7.52
C ALA A 77 -7.68 -1.56 8.07
N VAL A 78 -6.99 -2.46 8.79
CA VAL A 78 -7.53 -3.70 9.37
C VAL A 78 -8.14 -4.64 8.30
N LEU A 79 -7.64 -4.56 7.06
CA LEU A 79 -8.04 -5.45 5.97
C LEU A 79 -7.20 -6.73 5.94
N ILE A 80 -5.98 -6.68 6.48
CA ILE A 80 -5.16 -7.85 6.78
C ILE A 80 -4.63 -7.73 8.21
N GLU A 81 -4.32 -8.85 8.84
CA GLU A 81 -3.81 -8.88 10.21
C GLU A 81 -2.64 -9.86 10.34
N PRO A 82 -1.68 -9.60 11.25
CA PRO A 82 -0.63 -10.56 11.54
C PRO A 82 -1.19 -11.77 12.27
N VAL A 83 -0.72 -12.96 11.88
CA VAL A 83 -1.11 -14.21 12.53
C VAL A 83 -0.34 -14.34 13.84
N ARG A 84 -1.06 -14.68 14.91
CA ARG A 84 -0.47 -14.96 16.23
C ARG A 84 -0.53 -16.46 16.53
N LEU A 85 0.53 -16.97 17.12
CA LEU A 85 0.59 -18.32 17.69
C LEU A 85 -0.16 -18.37 19.02
N GLU A 86 -0.39 -19.58 19.54
CA GLU A 86 -1.12 -19.79 20.81
C GLU A 86 -0.46 -19.11 22.02
N ASP A 87 0.87 -18.98 21.98
CA ASP A 87 1.66 -18.27 23.01
C ASP A 87 1.64 -16.73 22.85
N GLY A 88 0.87 -16.22 21.89
CA GLY A 88 0.72 -14.79 21.59
C GLY A 88 1.82 -14.19 20.71
N GLN A 89 2.85 -14.98 20.34
CA GLN A 89 3.93 -14.52 19.46
C GLN A 89 3.45 -14.35 18.02
N LEU A 90 4.11 -13.48 17.27
CA LEU A 90 3.83 -13.33 15.84
C LEU A 90 4.34 -14.55 15.07
N LYS A 91 3.48 -15.14 14.24
CA LYS A 91 3.90 -16.17 13.29
C LYS A 91 4.82 -15.53 12.25
N THR A 92 5.97 -16.15 12.04
CA THR A 92 6.96 -15.72 11.03
C THR A 92 7.37 -16.90 10.17
N ASP A 93 7.72 -16.64 8.91
CA ASP A 93 8.29 -17.63 8.01
C ASP A 93 9.68 -17.21 7.51
N VAL A 94 10.47 -18.16 7.02
CA VAL A 94 11.80 -17.92 6.46
C VAL A 94 11.67 -17.45 5.02
N LEU A 95 12.10 -16.21 4.79
CA LEU A 95 12.11 -15.59 3.48
C LEU A 95 13.25 -16.17 2.62
N PRO A 96 13.19 -16.02 1.28
CA PRO A 96 14.29 -16.40 0.39
C PRO A 96 15.65 -15.74 0.69
N THR A 97 15.64 -14.65 1.47
CA THR A 97 16.86 -13.96 1.94
C THR A 97 17.47 -14.59 3.18
N GLY A 98 16.87 -15.65 3.74
CA GLY A 98 17.23 -16.26 5.01
C GLY A 98 16.73 -15.48 6.25
N ARG A 99 16.11 -14.31 6.05
CA ARG A 99 15.51 -13.51 7.13
C ARG A 99 14.12 -14.05 7.48
N ARG A 100 13.62 -13.72 8.68
CA ARG A 100 12.23 -13.98 9.05
C ARG A 100 11.31 -12.86 8.58
N GLY A 101 10.16 -13.23 8.02
CA GLY A 101 9.09 -12.32 7.62
C GLY A 101 7.81 -12.63 8.38
N MET A 102 7.07 -11.58 8.72
CA MET A 102 5.77 -11.70 9.40
C MET A 102 4.73 -12.33 8.48
N VAL A 103 4.00 -13.32 9.00
CA VAL A 103 2.89 -13.95 8.30
C VAL A 103 1.61 -13.18 8.62
N CYS A 104 0.87 -12.84 7.57
CA CYS A 104 -0.42 -12.15 7.67
C CYS A 104 -1.52 -12.96 6.99
N ARG A 105 -2.77 -12.68 7.38
CA ARG A 105 -3.97 -13.22 6.75
C ARG A 105 -4.96 -12.10 6.45
N ILE A 106 -5.85 -12.32 5.48
CA ILE A 106 -6.94 -11.39 5.21
C ILE A 106 -8.04 -11.49 6.28
N THR A 107 -8.54 -10.34 6.73
CA THR A 107 -9.64 -10.27 7.70
C THR A 107 -11.00 -10.49 7.02
N ALA A 108 -12.06 -10.66 7.81
CA ALA A 108 -13.43 -10.69 7.25
C ALA A 108 -13.75 -9.39 6.50
N SER A 109 -13.46 -8.23 7.12
CA SER A 109 -13.64 -6.92 6.49
C SER A 109 -12.79 -6.75 5.23
N GLY A 110 -11.57 -7.29 5.22
CA GLY A 110 -10.72 -7.33 4.03
C GLY A 110 -11.36 -8.12 2.88
N ARG A 111 -12.00 -9.26 3.17
CA ARG A 111 -12.71 -10.05 2.16
C ARG A 111 -13.95 -9.35 1.64
N GLU A 112 -14.72 -8.72 2.51
CA GLU A 112 -15.91 -7.94 2.13
C GLU A 112 -15.55 -6.78 1.20
N ALA A 113 -14.46 -6.05 1.51
CA ALA A 113 -13.96 -4.95 0.69
C ALA A 113 -13.48 -5.38 -0.71
N LEU A 114 -13.25 -6.67 -0.95
CA LEU A 114 -12.90 -7.20 -2.27
C LEU A 114 -14.12 -7.58 -3.13
N GLN A 115 -15.32 -7.63 -2.54
CA GLN A 115 -16.56 -8.00 -3.21
C GLN A 115 -17.47 -6.81 -3.54
N SER A 116 -17.17 -5.63 -2.98
CA SER A 116 -17.87 -4.36 -3.21
C SER A 116 -17.37 -3.62 -4.44
#